data_AF-A0AAP0GYA5-F1
#
_entry.id   AF-A0AAP0GYA5-F1
#
_cell.length_a   1.000
_cell.length_b   1.000
_cell.length_c   1.000
_cell.angle_alpha   90.00
_cell.angle_beta   90.00
_cell.angle_gamma   90.00
#
_symmetry.space_group_name_H-M   'P 1'
#
loop_
_entity.id
_entity.type
_entity.pdbx_description
1 polymer ?
#
loop_
_entity_poly.entity_id
_entity_poly.type
_entity_poly.pdbx_seq_one_letter_code
_entity_poly.pdbx_strand_id
1 'polypeptide(L)'
;MEGSDEPNHHTAKRKRGGDNLSAVTNGGVDLSLLEELEKSRNSVEALDIKTVKKLVLSFERRLKDNIAARLKYPDQPEKFADSEIDLHEEIEKLNVIPK
;
A
#
# COMPACT_ATOMS: atom_id res chain seq x y z
N MET A 1 33.31 46.42 42.31
CA MET A 1 32.64 45.24 41.69
C MET A 1 33.18 45.15 40.28
N GLU A 2 34.28 44.43 40.13
CA GLU A 2 35.04 44.31 38.89
C GLU A 2 34.93 42.85 38.49
N GLY A 3 34.07 42.56 37.51
CA GLY A 3 33.88 41.23 36.95
C GLY A 3 34.86 41.05 35.82
N SER A 4 35.83 40.16 36.00
CA SER A 4 36.69 39.66 34.93
C SER A 4 36.45 38.15 34.81
N ASP A 5 35.76 37.78 33.74
CA ASP A 5 35.56 36.39 33.33
C ASP A 5 36.86 35.85 32.70
N GLU A 6 37.47 34.84 33.32
CA GLU A 6 38.51 34.02 32.69
C GLU A 6 37.91 32.84 31.90
N PRO A 7 38.46 32.48 30.72
CA PRO A 7 37.96 31.37 29.92
C PRO A 7 38.60 30.05 30.35
N ASN A 8 37.78 29.14 30.88
CA ASN A 8 38.23 27.79 31.23
C ASN A 8 38.29 26.89 29.97
N HIS A 9 39.49 26.49 29.58
CA HIS A 9 39.76 25.60 28.44
C HIS A 9 40.18 24.21 28.96
N HIS A 10 39.23 23.27 29.09
CA HIS A 10 39.55 21.86 29.35
C HIS A 10 38.96 20.92 28.29
N THR A 11 39.86 20.55 27.37
CA THR A 11 40.11 19.23 26.76
C THR A 11 38.95 18.37 26.25
N ALA A 12 39.00 18.14 24.93
CA ALA A 12 38.26 17.17 24.13
C ALA A 12 38.21 15.72 24.68
N LYS A 13 37.09 15.03 24.39
CA LYS A 13 37.04 13.65 23.83
C LYS A 13 35.61 13.21 23.41
N ARG A 14 35.38 13.26 22.09
CA ARG A 14 34.73 12.26 21.19
C ARG A 14 33.42 11.56 21.60
N LYS A 15 32.42 11.59 20.68
CA LYS A 15 32.02 10.48 19.75
C LYS A 15 30.83 10.94 18.88
N ARG A 16 31.07 11.42 17.65
CA ARG A 16 30.85 10.72 16.36
C ARG A 16 29.46 10.11 16.15
N GLY A 17 28.77 10.66 15.14
CA GLY A 17 27.58 10.13 14.47
C GLY A 17 26.56 11.26 14.33
N GLY A 18 26.70 12.23 13.42
CA GLY A 18 26.99 12.01 12.01
C GLY A 18 25.78 11.35 11.38
N ASP A 19 24.61 11.99 11.45
CA ASP A 19 23.42 11.61 10.67
C ASP A 19 23.68 12.02 9.22
N ASN A 20 24.63 11.28 8.65
CA ASN A 20 24.93 11.26 7.25
C ASN A 20 23.79 10.43 6.67
N LEU A 21 22.72 11.11 6.23
CA LEU A 21 21.72 10.59 5.31
C LEU A 21 22.44 10.27 3.98
N SER A 22 23.29 9.25 4.04
CA SER A 22 24.13 8.77 2.97
C SER A 22 23.41 7.63 2.28
N ALA A 23 23.32 7.77 0.95
CA ALA A 23 22.89 6.77 -0.03
C ALA A 23 21.37 6.56 -0.02
N VAL A 24 20.60 7.03 -1.01
CA VAL A 24 20.71 6.64 -2.43
C VAL A 24 21.33 5.25 -2.55
N THR A 25 20.70 4.27 -1.90
CA THR A 25 20.91 2.85 -2.21
C THR A 25 19.97 2.49 -3.34
N ASN A 26 20.54 2.35 -4.54
CA ASN A 26 19.94 1.62 -5.64
C ASN A 26 19.34 0.30 -5.12
N GLY A 27 18.01 0.17 -5.14
CA GLY A 27 17.31 -1.09 -4.91
C GLY A 27 17.11 -1.54 -3.45
N GLY A 28 17.31 -0.67 -2.46
CA GLY A 28 16.92 -0.97 -1.08
C GLY A 28 15.41 -0.84 -0.92
N VAL A 29 14.68 -1.95 -0.92
CA VAL A 29 13.25 -1.92 -0.63
C VAL A 29 13.09 -1.46 0.82
N ASP A 30 12.46 -0.30 1.02
CA ASP A 30 12.23 0.28 2.33
C ASP A 30 11.27 -0.63 3.11
N LEU A 31 11.84 -1.39 4.05
CA LEU A 31 11.11 -2.38 4.86
C LEU A 31 10.03 -1.72 5.72
N SER A 32 10.25 -0.48 6.17
CA SER A 32 9.23 0.29 6.90
C SER A 32 8.04 0.62 6.01
N LEU A 33 8.29 1.03 4.76
CA LEU A 33 7.23 1.33 3.80
C LEU A 33 6.44 0.08 3.41
N LEU A 34 7.13 -1.06 3.23
CA LEU A 34 6.49 -2.36 3.01
C LEU A 34 5.59 -2.78 4.18
N GLU A 35 6.07 -2.62 5.41
CA GLU A 35 5.32 -2.95 6.62
C GLU A 35 4.11 -2.02 6.81
N GLU A 36 4.24 -0.72 6.49
CA GLU A 36 3.11 0.22 6.48
C GLU A 36 2.07 -0.12 5.41
N LEU A 37 2.51 -0.51 4.22
CA LEU A 37 1.61 -0.98 3.15
C LEU A 37 0.89 -2.26 3.57
N GLU A 38 1.59 -3.21 4.19
CA GLU A 38 1.00 -4.44 4.71
C GLU A 38 -0.01 -4.15 5.83
N LYS A 39 0.33 -3.26 6.77
CA LYS A 39 -0.61 -2.81 7.81
C LYS A 39 -1.81 -2.06 7.24
N SER A 40 -1.65 -1.26 6.18
CA SER A 40 -2.77 -0.60 5.50
C SER A 40 -3.67 -1.58 4.73
N ARG A 41 -3.09 -2.67 4.19
CA ARG A 41 -3.84 -3.78 3.61
C ARG A 41 -4.64 -4.53 4.66
N ASN A 42 -4.07 -4.66 5.86
CA ASN A 42 -4.66 -5.39 6.98
C ASN A 42 -5.49 -4.52 7.93
N SER A 43 -5.52 -3.19 7.77
CA SER A 43 -6.40 -2.27 8.51
C SER A 43 -7.81 -2.36 7.93
N VAL A 44 -8.37 -3.57 7.98
CA VAL A 44 -9.77 -3.82 7.70
C VAL A 44 -10.53 -3.32 8.92
N GLU A 45 -10.90 -2.04 8.89
CA GLU A 45 -12.04 -1.52 9.64
C GLU A 45 -13.14 -2.57 9.55
N ALA A 46 -13.61 -3.08 10.70
CA ALA A 46 -14.49 -4.25 10.78
C ALA A 46 -15.59 -4.20 9.69
N LEU A 47 -15.42 -5.00 8.64
CA LEU A 47 -16.31 -4.97 7.48
C LEU A 47 -17.71 -5.42 7.92
N ASP A 48 -18.67 -4.50 7.91
CA ASP A 48 -20.07 -4.80 8.21
C ASP A 48 -20.61 -5.83 7.19
N ILE A 49 -21.45 -6.75 7.67
CA ILE A 49 -22.11 -7.80 6.87
C ILE A 49 -22.86 -7.18 5.68
N LYS A 50 -23.44 -5.98 5.84
CA LYS A 50 -24.11 -5.27 4.73
C LYS A 50 -23.12 -4.86 3.64
N THR A 51 -21.94 -4.40 4.02
CA THR A 51 -20.87 -4.01 3.08
C THR A 51 -20.34 -5.22 2.33
N VAL A 52 -20.09 -6.33 3.04
CA VAL A 52 -19.68 -7.60 2.41
C VAL A 52 -20.73 -8.07 1.40
N LYS A 53 -22.03 -8.05 1.76
CA LYS A 53 -23.10 -8.41 0.83
C LYS A 53 -23.13 -7.54 -0.43
N LYS A 54 -22.89 -6.23 -0.30
CA LYS A 54 -22.82 -5.32 -1.45
C LYS A 54 -21.62 -5.63 -2.35
N LEU A 55 -20.45 -5.89 -1.76
CA LEU A 55 -19.25 -6.27 -2.51
C LEU A 55 -19.48 -7.57 -3.29
N VAL A 56 -20.06 -8.59 -2.64
CA VAL A 56 -20.38 -9.87 -3.30
C VAL A 56 -21.39 -9.68 -4.44
N LEU A 57 -22.48 -8.93 -4.21
CA LEU A 57 -23.49 -8.68 -5.25
C LEU A 57 -22.91 -7.90 -6.45
N SER A 58 -22.04 -6.93 -6.19
CA SER A 58 -21.35 -6.17 -7.23
C SER A 58 -20.44 -7.07 -8.06
N PHE A 59 -19.63 -7.90 -7.39
CA PHE A 59 -18.79 -8.91 -8.03
C PHE A 59 -19.60 -9.88 -8.89
N GLU A 60 -20.70 -10.44 -8.38
CA GLU A 60 -21.55 -11.35 -9.14
C GLU A 60 -22.12 -10.69 -10.40
N ARG A 61 -22.47 -9.39 -10.33
CA ARG A 61 -22.95 -8.64 -11.48
C ARG A 61 -21.86 -8.51 -12.55
N ARG A 62 -20.65 -8.08 -12.16
CA ARG A 62 -19.51 -7.92 -13.08
C ARG A 62 -19.07 -9.26 -13.68
N LEU A 63 -19.11 -10.34 -12.87
CA LEU A 63 -18.81 -11.69 -13.33
C LEU A 63 -19.79 -12.15 -14.41
N LYS A 64 -21.10 -11.92 -14.21
CA LYS A 64 -22.12 -12.25 -15.22
C LYS A 64 -21.94 -11.46 -16.50
N ASP A 65 -21.66 -10.17 -16.39
CA ASP A 65 -21.42 -9.28 -17.53
C ASP A 65 -20.19 -9.75 -18.34
N ASN A 66 -19.10 -10.12 -17.67
CA ASN A 66 -17.89 -10.66 -18.28
C ASN A 66 -18.12 -12.02 -18.96
N ILE A 67 -18.80 -12.96 -18.29
CA ILE A 67 -19.15 -14.26 -18.87
C ILE A 67 -20.03 -14.09 -20.11
N ALA A 68 -21.01 -13.20 -20.06
CA ALA A 68 -21.87 -12.91 -21.20
C ALA A 68 -21.08 -12.34 -22.39
N ALA A 69 -20.13 -11.45 -22.13
CA ALA A 69 -19.26 -10.87 -23.16
C ALA A 69 -18.33 -11.93 -23.78
N ARG A 70 -17.71 -12.79 -22.96
CA ARG A 70 -16.89 -13.93 -23.42
C ARG A 70 -17.70 -14.94 -24.24
N LEU A 71 -18.94 -15.24 -23.83
CA LEU A 71 -19.82 -16.14 -24.58
C LEU A 71 -20.23 -15.53 -25.92
N LYS A 72 -20.43 -14.21 -25.97
CA LYS A 72 -20.81 -13.48 -27.19
C LYS A 72 -19.65 -13.33 -28.17
N TYR A 73 -18.42 -13.19 -27.66
CA TYR A 73 -17.22 -12.92 -28.45
C TYR A 73 -16.04 -13.83 -28.03
N PRO A 74 -16.16 -15.16 -28.22
CA PRO A 74 -15.20 -16.12 -27.67
C PRO A 74 -13.77 -15.94 -28.21
N ASP A 75 -13.65 -15.58 -29.50
CA ASP A 75 -12.35 -15.44 -30.18
C ASP A 75 -11.87 -13.98 -30.28
N GLN A 76 -12.57 -13.04 -29.64
CA GLN A 76 -12.24 -11.61 -29.72
C GLN A 76 -12.02 -11.03 -28.31
N PRO A 77 -10.83 -11.22 -27.72
CA PRO A 77 -10.51 -10.75 -26.37
C PRO A 77 -10.66 -9.23 -26.21
N GLU A 78 -10.38 -8.46 -27.26
CA GLU A 78 -10.61 -7.00 -27.26
C GLU A 78 -12.07 -6.60 -26.95
N LYS A 79 -13.05 -7.48 -27.22
CA LYS A 79 -14.48 -7.15 -27.01
C LYS A 79 -14.94 -7.30 -25.57
N PHE A 80 -14.21 -8.02 -24.73
CA PHE A 80 -14.55 -8.21 -23.31
C PHE A 80 -13.45 -7.71 -22.36
N ALA A 81 -12.35 -7.15 -22.88
CA ALA A 81 -11.26 -6.59 -22.09
C ALA A 81 -11.74 -5.56 -21.04
N ASP A 82 -12.62 -4.63 -21.42
CA ASP A 82 -13.16 -3.63 -20.48
C ASP A 82 -13.92 -4.31 -19.34
N SER A 83 -14.78 -5.30 -19.66
CA SER A 83 -15.52 -6.07 -18.65
C SER A 83 -14.63 -6.94 -17.78
N GLU A 84 -13.47 -7.36 -18.28
CA GLU A 84 -12.46 -8.13 -17.54
C GLU A 84 -11.73 -7.25 -16.54
N ILE A 85 -11.36 -6.03 -16.94
CA ILE A 85 -10.73 -5.03 -16.05
C ILE A 85 -11.71 -4.66 -14.92
N ASP A 86 -12.96 -4.37 -15.28
CA ASP A 86 -14.01 -4.09 -14.30
C ASP A 86 -14.21 -5.24 -13.29
N LEU A 87 -14.17 -6.49 -13.77
CA LEU A 87 -14.26 -7.67 -12.92
C LEU A 87 -13.03 -7.79 -12.01
N HIS A 88 -11.84 -7.52 -12.54
CA HIS A 88 -10.59 -7.57 -11.80
C HIS A 88 -10.59 -6.58 -10.63
N GLU A 89 -10.99 -5.33 -10.86
CA GLU A 89 -11.12 -4.32 -9.80
C GLU A 89 -12.05 -4.79 -8.67
N GLU A 90 -13.14 -5.49 -9.02
CA GLU A 90 -14.09 -5.98 -8.03
C GLU A 90 -13.54 -7.18 -7.22
N ILE A 91 -12.70 -8.01 -7.85
CA ILE A 91 -11.95 -9.08 -7.18
C ILE A 91 -10.92 -8.49 -6.20
N GLU A 92 -10.20 -7.43 -6.60
CA GLU A 92 -9.23 -6.78 -5.71
C GLU A 92 -9.91 -6.22 -4.46
N LYS A 93 -11.10 -5.63 -4.60
CA LYS A 93 -11.90 -5.15 -3.46
C LYS A 93 -12.34 -6.30 -2.53
N LEU A 94 -12.63 -7.48 -3.07
CA LEU A 94 -12.99 -8.66 -2.29
C LEU A 94 -11.79 -9.33 -1.60
N ASN A 95 -10.59 -9.26 -2.19
CA ASN A 95 -9.36 -9.82 -1.60
C ASN A 95 -8.95 -9.14 -0.29
N VAL A 96 -9.52 -7.98 0.02
CA VAL A 96 -9.36 -7.30 1.32
C VAL A 96 -10.09 -8.04 2.45
N ILE A 97 -11.02 -8.95 2.14
CA ILE A 97 -11.70 -9.78 3.14
C ILE A 97 -10.70 -10.84 3.65
N PRO A 98 -10.35 -10.84 4.95
CA PRO A 98 -9.45 -11.84 5.51
C PRO A 98 -10.09 -13.25 5.41
N LYS A 99 -9.26 -14.25 5.07
CA LYS A 99 -9.65 -15.66 4.96
C LYS A 99 -9.78 -16.35 6.32
#